data_AF-A0A8K1FSV9-F1
#
_entry.id   AF-A0A8K1FSV9-F1
#
_cell.length_a   1.000
_cell.length_b   1.000
_cell.length_c   1.000
_cell.angle_alpha   90.00
_cell.angle_beta   90.00
_cell.angle_gamma   90.00
#
_symmetry.space_group_name_H-M   'P 1'
#
loop_
_entity.id
_entity.type
_entity.pdbx_description
1 polymer ?
#
loop_
_entity_poly.entity_id
_entity_poly.type
_entity_poly.pdbx_seq_one_letter_code
_entity_poly.pdbx_strand_id
1 'polypeptide(L)'
;NYSSYNYPGWQPMQWTQGIALLIQGQTAFQTNGDWVTDYAYDFLNTTIYPATEPYISWPNVSVVVEPFPSTQNYFALVVDSVAVPKSPYQNAGITLAETWASYQGQELWTKWKMIGYYTNDTDFYVTPAQWYNYERLLNTSPQDFVYQLSDGGVFDDVFAELDSGILT
;
A
#
# COMPACT_ATOMS: atom_id res chain seq x y z
N ASN A 1 -13.94 17.93 16.33
CA ASN A 1 -13.68 18.21 14.92
C ASN A 1 -12.17 18.46 14.79
N TYR A 2 -11.43 17.54 14.17
CA TYR A 2 -9.96 17.58 14.06
C TYR A 2 -9.49 18.13 12.70
N SER A 3 -10.40 18.61 11.86
CA SER A 3 -10.07 19.11 10.52
C SER A 3 -9.10 20.31 10.53
N SER A 4 -9.02 21.03 11.66
CA SER A 4 -8.05 22.12 11.85
C SER A 4 -6.58 21.64 11.89
N TYR A 5 -6.34 20.35 12.08
CA TYR A 5 -4.99 19.76 12.08
C TYR A 5 -4.59 19.22 10.71
N ASN A 6 -5.48 19.26 9.71
CA ASN A 6 -5.14 18.84 8.37
C ASN A 6 -4.09 19.78 7.78
N TYR A 7 -3.20 19.22 6.95
CA TYR A 7 -2.18 20.02 6.27
C TYR A 7 -2.83 21.12 5.42
N PRO A 8 -2.43 22.40 5.54
CA PRO A 8 -3.07 23.47 4.79
C PRO A 8 -3.03 23.23 3.28
N GLY A 9 -4.20 23.22 2.63
CA GLY A 9 -4.32 22.97 1.20
C GLY A 9 -4.11 21.50 0.78
N TRP A 10 -4.33 20.54 1.68
CA TRP A 10 -4.22 19.11 1.39
C TRP A 10 -5.23 18.59 0.36
N GLN A 11 -6.39 19.24 0.21
CA GLN A 11 -7.51 18.70 -0.58
C GLN A 11 -7.16 18.37 -2.04
N PRO A 12 -6.46 19.23 -2.80
CA PRO A 12 -6.04 18.90 -4.16
C PRO A 12 -4.74 18.07 -4.21
N MET A 13 -4.13 17.74 -3.07
CA MET A 13 -2.85 17.04 -3.07
C MET A 13 -3.03 15.56 -3.36
N GLN A 14 -2.16 15.02 -4.21
CA GLN A 14 -2.01 13.59 -4.37
C GLN A 14 -1.27 12.99 -3.18
N TRP A 15 -1.54 11.72 -2.89
CA TRP A 15 -0.88 11.00 -1.82
C TRP A 15 0.65 10.93 -1.99
N THR A 16 1.14 10.96 -3.23
CA THR A 16 2.58 11.01 -3.59
C THR A 16 3.25 12.29 -3.13
N GLN A 17 2.53 13.42 -3.18
CA GLN A 17 2.99 14.69 -2.63
C GLN A 17 3.00 14.65 -1.10
N GLY A 18 1.99 14.02 -0.49
CA GLY A 18 1.92 13.80 0.96
C GLY A 18 3.12 13.02 1.50
N ILE A 19 3.52 11.92 0.83
CA ILE A 19 4.61 11.07 1.31
C ILE A 19 5.96 11.77 1.17
N ALA A 20 6.15 12.58 0.12
CA ALA A 20 7.33 13.42 -0.03
C ALA A 20 7.45 14.45 1.11
N LEU A 21 6.34 15.08 1.52
CA LEU A 21 6.33 15.99 2.68
C LEU A 21 6.64 15.27 3.99
N LEU A 22 6.11 14.06 4.19
CA LEU A 22 6.38 13.24 5.38
C LEU A 22 7.87 12.90 5.48
N ILE A 23 8.47 12.43 4.38
CA ILE A 23 9.91 12.10 4.30
C ILE A 23 10.78 13.33 4.62
N GLN A 24 10.33 14.53 4.23
CA GLN A 24 11.02 15.79 4.50
C GLN A 24 10.74 16.35 5.92
N GLY A 25 9.94 15.66 6.73
CA GLY A 25 9.56 16.11 8.08
C GLY A 25 8.61 17.31 8.10
N GLN A 26 7.92 17.60 6.99
CA GLN A 26 6.97 18.71 6.87
C GLN A 26 5.55 18.34 7.34
N THR A 27 5.27 17.04 7.48
CA THR A 27 4.04 16.52 8.07
C THR A 27 4.38 15.52 9.17
N ALA A 28 3.50 15.38 10.17
CA ALA A 28 3.72 14.47 11.29
C ALA A 28 3.37 13.01 10.96
N PHE A 29 2.36 12.80 10.11
CA PHE A 29 1.93 11.49 9.65
C PHE A 29 1.16 11.61 8.33
N GLN A 30 1.00 10.48 7.64
CA GLN A 30 0.08 10.30 6.53
C GLN A 30 -0.60 8.94 6.69
N THR A 31 -1.92 8.88 6.53
CA THR A 31 -2.67 7.63 6.43
C THR A 31 -2.79 7.23 4.97
N ASN A 32 -2.34 6.03 4.61
CA ASN A 32 -2.37 5.53 3.24
C ASN A 32 -2.31 4.00 3.21
N GLY A 33 -2.51 3.41 2.03
CA GLY A 33 -2.18 2.01 1.80
C GLY A 33 -0.68 1.74 1.84
N ASP A 34 -0.33 0.47 1.92
CA ASP A 34 1.04 0.00 2.12
C ASP A 34 1.96 0.22 0.90
N TRP A 35 1.40 0.40 -0.29
CA TRP A 35 2.08 0.78 -1.54
C TRP A 35 2.98 2.02 -1.43
N VAL A 36 2.79 2.88 -0.41
CA VAL A 36 3.70 4.00 -0.13
C VAL A 36 5.13 3.56 0.17
N THR A 37 5.30 2.36 0.71
CA THR A 37 6.61 1.76 1.02
C THR A 37 7.42 1.56 -0.24
N ASP A 38 6.81 0.94 -1.25
CA ASP A 38 7.43 0.67 -2.55
C ASP A 38 7.72 1.98 -3.27
N TYR A 39 6.75 2.91 -3.28
CA TYR A 39 6.92 4.21 -3.93
C TYR A 39 8.08 5.02 -3.32
N ALA A 40 8.20 5.04 -1.99
CA ALA A 40 9.28 5.74 -1.30
C ALA A 40 10.66 5.14 -1.65
N TYR A 41 10.73 3.81 -1.74
CA TYR A 41 11.95 3.09 -2.09
C TYR A 41 12.35 3.36 -3.55
N ASP A 42 11.42 3.18 -4.49
CA ASP A 42 11.69 3.24 -5.93
C ASP A 42 11.91 4.66 -6.46
N PHE A 43 11.14 5.63 -5.96
CA PHE A 43 11.09 6.97 -6.56
C PHE A 43 11.64 8.07 -5.66
N LEU A 44 11.72 7.85 -4.34
CA LEU A 44 12.17 8.87 -3.38
C LEU A 44 13.47 8.48 -2.66
N ASN A 45 14.10 7.35 -3.05
CA ASN A 45 15.34 6.85 -2.46
C ASN A 45 15.27 6.80 -0.91
N THR A 46 14.12 6.40 -0.37
CA THR A 46 13.84 6.36 1.06
C THR A 46 13.31 4.99 1.43
N THR A 47 13.99 4.31 2.35
CA THR A 47 13.48 3.06 2.94
C THR A 47 12.56 3.36 4.09
N ILE A 48 11.32 2.87 4.01
CA ILE A 48 10.36 2.90 5.10
C ILE A 48 10.51 1.62 5.93
N TYR A 49 10.45 1.76 7.26
CA TYR A 49 10.63 0.67 8.21
C TYR A 49 9.37 0.42 9.04
N PRO A 50 9.16 -0.78 9.59
CA PRO A 50 8.07 -0.96 10.56
C PRO A 50 8.39 -0.18 11.85
N ALA A 51 7.35 0.30 12.54
CA ALA A 51 7.45 1.01 13.81
C ALA A 51 7.74 0.05 14.99
N THR A 52 8.80 -0.75 14.86
CA THR A 52 9.26 -1.73 15.85
C THR A 52 10.77 -1.59 16.08
N GLU A 53 11.28 -2.11 17.20
CA GLU A 53 12.72 -2.20 17.41
C GLU A 53 13.36 -3.21 16.42
N PRO A 54 14.60 -2.96 15.93
CA PRO A 54 15.48 -1.85 16.31
C PRO A 54 15.26 -0.56 15.52
N TYR A 55 14.33 -0.53 14.57
CA TYR A 55 14.23 0.54 13.57
C TYR A 55 13.84 1.89 14.16
N ILE A 56 12.93 1.90 15.15
CA ILE A 56 12.49 3.14 15.82
C ILE A 56 13.60 3.83 16.61
N SER A 57 14.66 3.11 16.98
CA SER A 57 15.81 3.66 17.72
C SER A 57 16.96 4.07 16.80
N TRP A 58 16.88 3.79 15.50
CA TRP A 58 17.92 4.14 14.53
C TRP A 58 17.86 5.62 14.14
N PRO A 59 18.96 6.39 14.29
CA PRO A 59 18.96 7.83 14.02
C PRO A 59 18.85 8.17 12.52
N ASN A 60 19.04 7.20 11.63
CA ASN A 60 18.98 7.36 10.18
C ASN A 60 17.64 6.91 9.57
N VAL A 61 16.68 6.49 10.39
CA VAL A 61 15.32 6.16 9.94
C VAL A 61 14.47 7.44 9.96
N SER A 62 13.99 7.86 8.80
CA SER A 62 13.16 9.07 8.65
C SER A 62 11.67 8.79 8.69
N VAL A 63 11.24 7.58 8.31
CA VAL A 63 9.84 7.18 8.25
C VAL A 63 9.67 5.76 8.76
N VAL A 64 8.71 5.59 9.66
CA VAL A 64 8.22 4.29 10.11
C VAL A 64 6.73 4.14 9.81
N VAL A 65 6.27 2.89 9.67
CA VAL A 65 4.86 2.57 9.45
C VAL A 65 4.34 1.59 10.48
N GLU A 66 3.09 1.78 10.87
CA GLU A 66 2.33 0.86 11.71
C GLU A 66 0.89 0.73 11.17
N PRO A 67 0.21 -0.40 11.45
CA PRO A 67 -1.21 -0.53 11.15
C PRO A 67 -2.03 0.53 11.89
N PHE A 68 -3.10 1.02 11.28
CA PHE A 68 -3.96 2.02 11.93
C PHE A 68 -4.57 1.46 13.23
N PRO A 69 -4.38 2.10 14.40
CA PRO A 69 -4.69 1.50 15.71
C PRO A 69 -6.15 1.05 15.91
N SER A 70 -7.10 1.64 15.17
CA SER A 70 -8.53 1.33 15.28
C SER A 70 -9.03 0.26 14.31
N THR A 71 -8.14 -0.44 13.58
CA THR A 71 -8.53 -1.55 12.69
C THR A 71 -8.87 -2.83 13.45
N GLN A 72 -8.83 -2.86 14.78
CA GLN A 72 -9.04 -4.08 15.59
C GLN A 72 -8.16 -5.26 15.14
N ASN A 73 -6.98 -4.97 14.57
CA ASN A 73 -6.07 -5.92 13.94
C ASN A 73 -6.55 -6.55 12.63
N TYR A 74 -7.68 -6.10 12.07
CA TYR A 74 -8.08 -6.49 10.72
C TYR A 74 -6.97 -6.14 9.72
N PHE A 75 -6.72 -7.07 8.80
CA PHE A 75 -5.77 -6.90 7.71
C PHE A 75 -6.53 -6.61 6.42
N ALA A 76 -6.24 -5.45 5.82
CA ALA A 76 -6.89 -5.00 4.61
C ALA A 76 -6.30 -5.72 3.38
N LEU A 77 -7.17 -6.33 2.58
CA LEU A 77 -6.84 -6.93 1.31
C LEU A 77 -7.29 -6.00 0.19
N VAL A 78 -6.34 -5.57 -0.64
CA VAL A 78 -6.58 -4.89 -1.91
C VAL A 78 -6.47 -5.92 -3.02
N VAL A 79 -7.52 -6.05 -3.83
CA VAL A 79 -7.59 -7.07 -4.89
C VAL A 79 -7.27 -6.42 -6.23
N ASP A 80 -6.04 -6.59 -6.68
CA ASP A 80 -5.65 -6.28 -8.05
C ASP A 80 -6.18 -7.33 -9.03
N SER A 81 -6.48 -6.92 -10.26
CA SER A 81 -6.94 -7.84 -11.31
C SER A 81 -6.38 -7.48 -12.68
N VAL A 82 -6.23 -8.50 -13.53
CA VAL A 82 -5.83 -8.34 -14.94
C VAL A 82 -7.05 -8.48 -15.84
N ALA A 83 -7.40 -7.41 -16.55
CA ALA A 83 -8.48 -7.44 -17.54
C ALA A 83 -8.01 -8.07 -18.86
N VAL A 84 -8.72 -9.10 -19.33
CA VAL A 84 -8.45 -9.74 -20.62
C VAL A 84 -9.29 -9.06 -21.70
N PRO A 85 -8.69 -8.54 -22.79
CA PRO A 85 -9.43 -7.86 -23.83
C PRO A 85 -10.20 -8.85 -24.70
N LYS A 86 -11.46 -8.52 -25.04
CA LYS A 86 -12.20 -9.21 -26.10
C LYS A 86 -11.81 -8.65 -27.46
N SER A 87 -10.68 -9.11 -27.99
CA SER A 87 -10.09 -8.62 -29.23
C SER A 87 -9.20 -9.72 -29.85
N PRO A 88 -8.56 -9.47 -31.01
CA PRO A 88 -7.53 -10.38 -31.54
C PRO A 88 -6.36 -10.66 -30.56
N TYR A 89 -6.20 -9.85 -29.51
CA TYR A 89 -5.18 -10.01 -28.47
C TYR A 89 -5.65 -10.81 -27.25
N GLN A 90 -6.85 -11.40 -27.27
CA GLN A 90 -7.41 -12.14 -26.13
C GLN A 90 -6.45 -13.20 -25.61
N ASN A 91 -5.84 -14.00 -26.48
CA ASN A 91 -4.90 -15.06 -26.06
C ASN A 91 -3.66 -14.49 -25.36
N ALA A 92 -3.12 -13.36 -25.83
CA ALA A 92 -2.01 -12.70 -25.16
C ALA A 92 -2.42 -12.17 -23.78
N GLY A 93 -3.64 -11.64 -23.65
CA GLY A 93 -4.21 -11.23 -22.37
C GLY A 93 -4.40 -12.41 -21.40
N ILE A 94 -4.84 -13.57 -21.88
CA ILE A 94 -4.94 -14.80 -21.07
C ILE A 94 -3.55 -15.22 -20.58
N THR A 95 -2.54 -15.27 -21.46
CA THR A 95 -1.17 -15.61 -21.07
C THR A 95 -0.62 -14.65 -20.01
N LEU A 96 -0.89 -13.34 -20.14
CA LEU A 96 -0.51 -12.37 -19.11
C LEU A 96 -1.23 -12.65 -17.78
N ALA A 97 -2.54 -12.88 -17.80
CA ALA A 97 -3.31 -13.15 -16.59
C ALA A 97 -2.83 -14.43 -15.87
N GLU A 98 -2.55 -15.49 -16.63
CA GLU A 98 -1.99 -16.75 -16.10
C GLU A 98 -0.58 -16.53 -15.52
N THR A 99 0.27 -15.76 -16.22
CA THR A 99 1.62 -15.45 -15.74
C THR A 99 1.56 -14.60 -14.47
N TRP A 100 0.71 -13.57 -14.44
CA TRP A 100 0.52 -12.69 -13.29
C TRP A 100 0.05 -13.43 -12.04
N ALA A 101 -0.87 -14.39 -12.21
CA ALA A 101 -1.36 -15.23 -11.12
C ALA A 101 -0.38 -16.32 -10.68
N SER A 102 0.69 -16.57 -11.44
CA SER A 102 1.67 -17.62 -11.14
C SER A 102 2.72 -17.19 -10.11
N TYR A 103 3.45 -18.16 -9.57
CA TYR A 103 4.61 -17.90 -8.71
C TYR A 103 5.66 -17.02 -9.41
N GLN A 104 5.98 -17.31 -10.67
CA GLN A 104 6.90 -16.50 -11.45
C GLN A 104 6.40 -15.06 -11.61
N GLY A 105 5.08 -14.87 -11.69
CA GLY A 105 4.50 -13.56 -11.67
C GLY A 105 4.72 -12.83 -10.35
N GLN A 106 4.50 -13.51 -9.23
CA GLN A 106 4.81 -12.94 -7.91
C GLN A 106 6.28 -12.47 -7.86
N GLU A 107 7.25 -13.28 -8.26
CA GLU A 107 8.67 -12.90 -8.27
C GLU A 107 8.96 -11.66 -9.15
N LEU A 108 8.25 -11.51 -10.27
CA LEU A 108 8.41 -10.40 -11.20
C LEU A 108 7.79 -9.09 -10.69
N TRP A 109 6.59 -9.17 -10.10
CA TRP A 109 5.79 -7.98 -9.77
C TRP A 109 5.81 -7.60 -8.30
N THR A 110 6.03 -8.55 -7.38
CA THR A 110 6.01 -8.27 -5.93
C THR A 110 7.20 -7.49 -5.43
N LYS A 111 8.22 -7.27 -6.26
CA LYS A 111 9.25 -6.25 -5.99
C LYS A 111 8.69 -4.82 -6.06
N TRP A 112 7.66 -4.62 -6.87
CA TRP A 112 7.01 -3.34 -7.17
C TRP A 112 5.58 -3.25 -6.58
N LYS A 113 5.25 -4.19 -5.69
CA LYS A 113 3.95 -4.34 -5.02
C LYS A 113 4.21 -4.78 -3.57
N MET A 114 3.24 -4.58 -2.67
CA MET A 114 3.56 -4.73 -1.26
C MET A 114 3.73 -6.17 -0.79
N ILE A 115 2.74 -7.05 -1.01
CA ILE A 115 2.72 -8.42 -0.46
C ILE A 115 2.14 -9.44 -1.45
N GLY A 116 2.70 -10.65 -1.44
CA GLY A 116 2.26 -11.80 -2.23
C GLY A 116 1.74 -12.95 -1.37
N TYR A 117 0.99 -13.87 -1.98
CA TYR A 117 0.36 -15.01 -1.29
C TYR A 117 1.21 -16.30 -1.33
N TYR A 118 2.10 -16.45 -2.31
CA TYR A 118 2.97 -17.62 -2.38
C TYR A 118 3.98 -17.57 -1.23
N THR A 119 4.05 -18.65 -0.44
CA THR A 119 4.77 -18.71 0.84
C THR A 119 6.10 -19.46 0.80
N ASN A 120 6.46 -19.93 -0.38
CA ASN A 120 7.61 -20.79 -0.62
C ASN A 120 8.91 -20.03 -0.88
N ASP A 121 8.92 -18.70 -0.73
CA ASP A 121 10.05 -17.86 -1.10
C ASP A 121 10.37 -16.79 -0.05
N THR A 122 11.63 -16.37 0.02
CA THR A 122 12.21 -15.59 1.13
C THR A 122 13.03 -14.36 0.69
N ASP A 123 13.10 -14.01 -0.60
CA ASP A 123 14.01 -12.93 -1.05
C ASP A 123 13.41 -11.85 -1.99
N PHE A 124 12.10 -11.88 -2.24
CA PHE A 124 11.48 -11.01 -3.24
C PHE A 124 11.03 -9.63 -2.74
N TYR A 125 10.99 -9.38 -1.43
CA TYR A 125 10.72 -8.04 -0.89
C TYR A 125 11.99 -7.22 -0.71
N VAL A 126 11.90 -5.93 -1.05
CA VAL A 126 13.06 -5.02 -1.09
C VAL A 126 13.21 -4.18 0.18
N THR A 127 12.17 -4.07 1.00
CA THR A 127 12.18 -3.28 2.25
C THR A 127 11.82 -4.10 3.49
N PRO A 128 12.31 -3.70 4.69
CA PRO A 128 11.88 -4.30 5.95
C PRO A 128 10.38 -4.15 6.24
N ALA A 129 9.74 -3.06 5.77
CA ALA A 129 8.30 -2.86 5.96
C ALA A 129 7.45 -3.84 5.13
N GLN A 130 7.88 -4.19 3.92
CA GLN A 130 7.24 -5.26 3.14
C GLN A 130 7.34 -6.61 3.86
N TRP A 131 8.52 -6.98 4.36
CA TRP A 131 8.70 -8.20 5.17
C TRP A 131 7.81 -8.20 6.41
N TYR A 132 7.71 -7.08 7.11
CA TYR A 132 6.83 -6.94 8.27
C TYR A 132 5.35 -7.15 7.91
N ASN A 133 4.88 -6.55 6.81
CA ASN A 133 3.49 -6.73 6.36
C ASN A 133 3.23 -8.15 5.88
N TYR A 134 4.20 -8.79 5.24
CA TYR A 134 4.10 -10.19 4.85
C TYR A 134 3.96 -11.13 6.07
N GLU A 135 4.79 -10.94 7.09
CA GLU A 135 4.66 -11.69 8.34
C GLU A 135 3.29 -11.44 8.99
N ARG A 136 2.78 -10.20 8.96
CA ARG A 136 1.41 -9.93 9.42
C ARG A 136 0.35 -10.67 8.60
N LEU A 137 0.48 -10.71 7.27
CA LEU A 137 -0.43 -11.44 6.40
C LEU A 137 -0.48 -12.93 6.78
N LEU A 138 0.69 -13.57 6.95
CA LEU A 138 0.81 -14.98 7.31
C LEU A 138 0.22 -15.30 8.69
N ASN A 139 0.32 -14.35 9.63
CA ASN A 139 -0.12 -14.53 11.01
C ASN A 139 -1.54 -14.00 11.27
N THR A 140 -2.24 -13.47 10.26
CA THR A 140 -3.62 -13.00 10.39
C THR A 140 -4.59 -14.14 10.10
N SER A 141 -5.56 -14.37 11.00
CA SER A 141 -6.61 -15.35 10.77
C SER A 141 -7.48 -14.95 9.57
N PRO A 142 -7.94 -15.88 8.72
CA PRO A 142 -8.79 -15.55 7.57
C PRO A 142 -10.08 -14.79 7.91
N GLN A 143 -10.59 -14.94 9.14
CA GLN A 143 -11.77 -14.22 9.65
C GLN A 143 -11.49 -12.73 9.96
N ASP A 144 -10.21 -12.38 10.06
CA ASP A 144 -9.70 -11.04 10.36
C ASP A 144 -9.18 -10.35 9.09
N PHE A 145 -9.58 -10.84 7.92
CA PHE A 145 -9.42 -10.13 6.65
C PHE A 145 -10.61 -9.24 6.33
N VAL A 146 -10.33 -8.03 5.89
CA VAL A 146 -11.33 -7.11 5.33
C VAL A 146 -10.93 -6.74 3.91
N TYR A 147 -11.87 -6.78 2.98
CA TYR A 147 -11.63 -6.26 1.64
C TYR A 147 -11.67 -4.74 1.69
N GLN A 148 -10.52 -4.11 1.46
CA GLN A 148 -10.50 -2.70 1.11
C GLN A 148 -10.74 -2.64 -0.39
N LEU A 149 -11.96 -2.27 -0.75
CA LEU A 149 -12.21 -1.87 -2.12
C LEU A 149 -11.37 -0.60 -2.36
N SER A 150 -10.52 -0.58 -3.38
CA SER A 150 -9.79 0.63 -3.77
C SER A 150 -10.76 1.80 -3.86
N ASP A 151 -10.31 2.96 -3.37
CA ASP A 151 -11.06 4.23 -3.42
C ASP A 151 -12.45 4.11 -2.80
N GLY A 152 -12.54 3.43 -1.64
CA GLY A 152 -13.80 3.23 -0.91
C GLY A 152 -14.82 2.34 -1.62
N GLY A 153 -14.43 1.67 -2.71
CA GLY A 153 -15.30 0.86 -3.55
C GLY A 153 -16.01 1.60 -4.65
N VAL A 154 -15.52 2.79 -4.97
CA VAL A 154 -15.93 3.56 -6.14
C VAL A 154 -14.70 3.90 -6.99
N PHE A 155 -14.87 4.62 -8.09
CA PHE A 155 -13.71 5.17 -8.82
C PHE A 155 -13.10 6.34 -8.02
N ASP A 156 -11.79 6.56 -8.14
CA ASP A 156 -11.04 7.67 -7.52
C ASP A 156 -11.77 9.02 -7.55
N ASP A 157 -12.41 9.36 -8.66
CA ASP A 157 -13.16 10.61 -8.84
C ASP A 157 -14.44 10.67 -8.01
N VAL A 158 -15.18 9.57 -7.94
CA VAL A 158 -16.38 9.41 -7.11
C VAL A 158 -16.01 9.38 -5.62
N PHE A 159 -14.88 8.76 -5.26
CA PHE A 159 -14.39 8.77 -3.89
C PHE A 159 -14.05 10.19 -3.45
N ALA A 160 -13.32 10.93 -4.28
CA ALA A 160 -13.00 12.34 -4.03
C ALA A 160 -14.25 13.23 -3.93
N GLU A 161 -15.27 12.98 -4.75
CA GLU A 161 -16.56 13.70 -4.68
C GLU A 161 -17.29 13.40 -3.37
N LEU A 162 -17.37 12.13 -2.95
CA LEU A 162 -18.01 11.72 -1.71
C LEU A 162 -17.28 12.29 -0.47
N ASP A 163 -15.95 12.25 -0.44
CA ASP A 163 -15.14 12.85 0.62
C ASP A 163 -15.37 14.37 0.70
N SER A 164 -15.50 15.05 -0.45
CA SER A 164 -15.78 16.48 -0.49
C SER A 164 -17.16 16.84 0.09
N GLY A 165 -18.17 15.98 -0.12
CA GLY A 165 -19.54 16.17 0.37
C GLY A 165 -19.72 15.82 1.85
N ILE A 166 -18.85 14.99 2.43
CA ILE A 166 -18.86 14.66 3.87
C ILE A 166 -18.19 15.78 4.70
N LEU A 167 -17.33 16.58 4.08
CA LEU A 167 -16.61 17.69 4.74
C LEU A 167 -17.36 19.04 4.74
N THR A 168 -18.57 19.10 4.19
CA THR A 168 -19.49 20.27 4.24
C THR A 168 -20.58 20.10 5.28
#